data_AF-A0A521TCV4-F1
#
_entry.id   AF-A0A521TCV4-F1
#
_cell.length_a   1.000
_cell.length_b   1.000
_cell.length_c   1.000
_cell.angle_alpha   90.00
_cell.angle_beta   90.00
_cell.angle_gamma   90.00
#
_symmetry.space_group_name_H-M   'P 1'
#
loop_
_entity.id
_entity.type
_entity.pdbx_description
1 polymer ?
#
loop_
_entity_poly.entity_id
_entity_poly.type
_entity_poly.pdbx_seq_one_letter_code
_entity_poly.pdbx_strand_id
1 'polypeptide(L)'
;MYDDLSRKLESKVDNKLISKSKRGGLEDGFKKGKVINEVLDKPTVMTLYKMITDHIIAYVNGPVSAGKESVLFWAVDEKNIDVALKIYLI
;
A
#
# COMPACT_ATOMS: atom_id res chain seq x y z
N MET A 1 31.67 -7.17 -34.86
CA MET A 1 31.87 -7.95 -33.62
C MET A 1 31.07 -7.40 -32.42
N TYR A 2 30.88 -6.08 -32.29
CA TYR A 2 30.03 -5.46 -31.25
C TYR A 2 28.51 -5.65 -31.48
N ASP A 3 28.12 -5.84 -32.74
CA ASP A 3 26.75 -5.76 -33.22
C ASP A 3 25.84 -6.93 -32.80
N ASP A 4 26.41 -8.13 -32.64
CA ASP A 4 25.65 -9.30 -32.14
C ASP A 4 25.41 -9.24 -30.64
N LEU A 5 26.33 -8.62 -29.89
CA LEU A 5 26.18 -8.46 -28.45
C LEU A 5 25.08 -7.44 -28.14
N SER A 6 25.07 -6.32 -28.87
CA SER A 6 24.03 -5.29 -28.77
C SER A 6 22.64 -5.85 -29.11
N ARG A 7 22.51 -6.58 -30.22
CA ARG A 7 21.23 -7.24 -30.60
C ARG A 7 20.73 -8.23 -29.55
N LYS A 8 21.64 -8.98 -28.92
CA LYS A 8 21.28 -9.93 -27.85
C LYS A 8 20.88 -9.23 -26.54
N LEU A 9 21.39 -8.02 -26.30
CA LEU A 9 21.03 -7.20 -25.16
C LEU A 9 19.66 -6.55 -25.36
N GLU A 10 19.41 -5.94 -26.51
CA GLU A 10 18.12 -5.34 -26.90
C GLU A 10 16.99 -6.36 -26.83
N SER A 11 17.18 -7.53 -27.46
CA SER A 11 16.18 -8.61 -27.42
C SER A 11 15.89 -9.12 -26.00
N LYS A 12 16.87 -9.08 -25.08
CA LYS A 12 16.62 -9.42 -23.66
C LYS A 12 15.80 -8.34 -22.94
N VAL A 13 16.05 -7.06 -23.23
CA VAL A 13 15.30 -5.93 -22.65
C VAL A 13 13.86 -5.97 -23.14
N ASP A 14 13.64 -6.12 -24.44
CA ASP A 14 12.30 -6.16 -25.04
C ASP A 14 11.48 -7.33 -24.49
N ASN A 15 12.07 -8.53 -24.43
CA ASN A 15 11.40 -9.69 -23.83
C ASN A 15 11.05 -9.46 -22.35
N LYS A 16 11.88 -8.73 -21.61
CA LYS A 16 11.60 -8.39 -20.21
C LYS A 16 10.49 -7.33 -20.07
N LEU A 17 10.40 -6.39 -21.01
CA LEU A 17 9.31 -5.39 -21.05
C LEU A 17 7.98 -6.04 -21.45
N ILE A 18 7.98 -6.89 -22.48
CA ILE A 18 6.80 -7.63 -22.94
C ILE A 18 6.29 -8.58 -21.85
N SER A 19 7.19 -9.31 -21.17
CA SER A 19 6.78 -10.18 -20.06
C SER A 19 6.25 -9.41 -18.86
N LYS A 20 6.72 -8.17 -18.62
CA LYS A 20 6.15 -7.28 -17.61
C LYS A 20 4.77 -6.74 -18.01
N SER A 21 4.55 -6.40 -19.28
CA SER A 21 3.26 -5.88 -19.74
C SER A 21 2.17 -6.96 -19.80
N LYS A 22 2.56 -8.22 -20.03
CA LYS A 22 1.64 -9.38 -20.01
C LYS A 22 1.22 -9.81 -18.61
N ARG A 23 1.98 -9.46 -17.58
CA ARG A 23 1.50 -9.58 -16.20
C ARG A 23 0.43 -8.51 -16.06
N GLY A 24 -0.83 -8.93 -16.07
CA GLY A 24 -1.96 -8.04 -15.78
C GLY A 24 -1.62 -7.20 -14.55
N GLY A 25 -2.09 -5.94 -14.54
CA GLY A 25 -1.90 -5.07 -13.39
C GLY A 25 -2.33 -5.79 -12.10
N LEU A 26 -1.65 -5.47 -10.99
CA LEU A 26 -2.08 -5.97 -9.69
C LEU A 26 -3.57 -5.66 -9.50
N GLU A 27 -4.33 -6.64 -9.04
CA GLU A 27 -5.74 -6.40 -8.72
C GLU A 27 -5.81 -5.27 -7.68
N ASP A 28 -6.69 -4.29 -7.92
CA ASP A 28 -6.94 -3.25 -6.94
C ASP A 28 -7.59 -3.92 -5.72
N GLY A 29 -6.81 -4.08 -4.64
CA GLY A 29 -7.24 -4.75 -3.41
C GLY A 29 -8.52 -4.17 -2.78
N PHE A 30 -8.98 -3.03 -3.28
CA PHE A 30 -10.18 -2.31 -2.87
C PHE A 30 -11.44 -2.63 -3.70
N LYS A 31 -11.55 -3.78 -4.40
CA LYS A 31 -12.77 -4.21 -5.14
C LYS A 31 -13.57 -3.05 -5.79
N LYS A 32 -12.90 -2.19 -6.58
CA LYS A 32 -13.43 -0.95 -7.18
C LYS A 32 -13.78 0.19 -6.18
N GLY A 33 -12.88 0.49 -5.24
CA GLY A 33 -13.07 1.55 -4.24
C GLY A 33 -14.03 1.19 -3.10
N LYS A 34 -14.38 -0.09 -2.95
CA LYS A 34 -15.11 -0.57 -1.77
C LYS A 34 -14.19 -0.52 -0.56
N VAL A 35 -14.77 -0.04 0.53
CA VAL A 35 -14.13 0.02 1.84
C VAL A 35 -13.89 -1.42 2.33
N ILE A 36 -12.65 -1.74 2.75
CA ILE A 36 -12.27 -3.09 3.20
C ILE A 36 -12.81 -3.36 4.61
N ASN A 37 -13.00 -2.31 5.41
CA ASN A 37 -13.69 -2.26 6.70
C ASN A 37 -14.71 -1.11 6.69
N GLU A 38 -15.41 -0.78 7.79
CA GLU A 38 -16.30 0.39 7.82
C GLU A 38 -15.56 1.72 7.52
N VAL A 39 -14.30 1.88 7.98
CA VAL A 39 -13.54 3.16 7.86
C VAL A 39 -12.30 3.13 6.96
N LEU A 40 -11.96 1.99 6.34
CA LEU A 40 -10.70 1.82 5.60
C LEU A 40 -10.91 1.82 4.08
N ASP A 41 -11.09 3.01 3.53
CA ASP A 41 -11.13 3.23 2.09
C ASP A 41 -9.71 3.37 1.52
N LYS A 42 -9.59 3.39 0.19
CA LYS A 42 -8.31 3.49 -0.51
C LYS A 42 -7.48 4.71 -0.06
N PRO A 43 -8.00 5.96 -0.03
CA PRO A 43 -7.20 7.11 0.39
C PRO A 43 -6.80 7.04 1.87
N THR A 44 -7.64 6.50 2.76
CA THR A 44 -7.26 6.31 4.17
C THR A 44 -6.10 5.33 4.28
N VAL A 45 -6.15 4.19 3.60
CA VAL A 45 -5.05 3.22 3.63
C VAL A 45 -3.76 3.81 3.05
N MET A 46 -3.84 4.59 1.97
CA MET A 46 -2.67 5.27 1.42
C MET A 46 -2.10 6.33 2.38
N THR A 47 -2.95 6.99 3.16
CA THR A 47 -2.53 7.94 4.20
C THR A 47 -1.81 7.22 5.33
N LEU A 48 -2.34 6.08 5.79
CA LEU A 48 -1.67 5.23 6.79
C LEU A 48 -0.32 4.73 6.29
N TYR A 49 -0.26 4.27 5.03
CA TYR A 49 0.99 3.86 4.40
C TYR A 49 2.02 5.00 4.39
N LYS A 50 1.59 6.23 4.08
CA LYS A 50 2.45 7.41 4.13
C LYS A 50 2.93 7.69 5.55
N MET A 51 2.05 7.63 6.56
CA MET A 51 2.45 7.84 7.97
C MET A 51 3.49 6.81 8.44
N ILE A 52 3.37 5.56 7.99
CA ILE A 52 4.37 4.52 8.25
C ILE A 52 5.69 4.84 7.54
N THR A 53 5.63 5.21 6.26
CA THR A 53 6.82 5.53 5.46
C THR A 53 7.53 6.80 5.96
N ASP A 54 6.78 7.76 6.50
CA ASP A 54 7.30 9.00 7.10
C ASP A 54 7.78 8.79 8.55
N HIS A 55 7.78 7.54 9.06
CA HIS A 55 8.22 7.18 10.41
C HIS A 55 7.44 7.88 11.55
N ILE A 56 6.17 8.25 11.29
CA ILE A 56 5.27 8.82 12.29
C ILE A 56 4.70 7.70 13.19
N ILE A 57 4.36 6.57 12.59
CA ILE A 57 3.93 5.34 13.27
C ILE A 57 4.74 4.17 12.72
N ALA A 58 5.12 3.21 13.56
CA ALA A 58 5.84 2.02 13.12
C ALA A 58 4.86 1.00 12.51
N TYR A 59 3.77 0.70 13.21
CA TYR A 59 2.74 -0.21 12.74
C TYR A 59 1.39 0.02 13.43
N VAL A 60 0.34 -0.49 12.80
CA VAL A 60 -1.02 -0.49 13.34
C VAL A 60 -1.41 -1.93 13.67
N ASN A 61 -1.93 -2.15 14.87
CA ASN A 61 -2.47 -3.44 15.30
C ASN A 61 -3.92 -3.56 14.82
N GLY A 62 -4.87 -3.70 15.75
CA GLY A 62 -6.29 -3.87 15.48
C GLY A 62 -7.15 -2.71 15.97
N PRO A 63 -8.44 -2.70 15.59
CA PRO A 63 -9.41 -1.78 16.15
C PRO A 63 -9.64 -2.10 17.63
N VAL A 64 -9.66 -1.06 18.47
CA VAL A 64 -9.92 -1.13 19.91
C VAL A 64 -11.39 -0.80 20.20
N SER A 65 -11.97 0.15 19.46
CA SER A 65 -13.35 0.58 19.66
C SER A 65 -13.93 1.13 18.35
N ALA A 66 -15.21 0.85 18.12
CA ALA A 66 -15.97 1.40 17.01
C ALA A 66 -17.04 2.35 17.55
N GLY A 67 -17.14 3.53 16.96
CA GLY A 67 -18.21 4.49 17.17
C GLY A 67 -18.94 4.77 15.86
N LYS A 68 -20.06 5.50 15.95
CA LYS A 68 -20.93 5.79 14.80
C LYS A 68 -20.19 6.43 13.61
N GLU A 69 -19.21 7.26 13.89
CA GLU A 69 -18.52 8.10 12.88
C GLU A 69 -17.02 7.83 12.80
N SER A 70 -16.49 6.93 13.63
CA SER A 70 -15.05 6.70 13.71
C SER A 70 -14.70 5.36 14.34
N VAL A 71 -13.56 4.79 13.95
CA VAL A 71 -12.98 3.62 14.61
C VAL A 71 -11.62 4.00 15.19
N LEU A 72 -11.39 3.59 16.43
CA LEU A 72 -10.14 3.76 17.15
C LEU A 72 -9.28 2.50 16.97
N PHE A 73 -8.04 2.68 16.53
CA PHE A 73 -7.05 1.64 16.38
C PHE A 73 -5.93 1.83 17.39
N TRP A 74 -5.36 0.70 17.83
CA TRP A 74 -4.10 0.71 18.56
C TRP A 74 -2.95 0.70 17.56
N ALA A 75 -2.10 1.71 17.63
CA ALA A 75 -0.87 1.81 16.86
C ALA A 75 0.33 1.95 17.80
N VAL A 76 1.52 1.73 17.26
CA VAL A 76 2.79 1.87 17.96
C VAL A 76 3.69 2.77 17.14
N ASP A 77 4.38 3.72 17.78
CA ASP A 77 5.36 4.60 17.12
C ASP A 77 6.75 3.95 17.01
N GLU A 78 7.69 4.62 16.33
CA GLU A 78 9.08 4.15 16.17
C GLU A 78 9.86 4.03 17.49
N LYS A 79 9.37 4.66 18.56
CA LYS A 79 9.95 4.59 19.91
C LYS A 79 9.28 3.52 20.77
N ASN A 80 8.42 2.70 20.17
CA ASN A 80 7.69 1.63 20.85
C ASN A 80 6.71 2.17 21.90
N ILE A 81 6.14 3.36 21.65
CA ILE A 81 5.13 3.99 22.48
C ILE A 81 3.75 3.71 21.87
N ASP A 82 2.79 3.33 22.71
CA ASP A 82 1.41 3.11 22.30
C ASP A 82 0.73 4.44 21.92
N VAL A 83 0.13 4.47 20.73
CA VAL A 83 -0.58 5.62 20.18
C VAL A 83 -2.00 5.22 19.78
N ALA A 84 -2.95 6.09 20.10
CA ALA A 84 -4.34 5.93 19.73
C ALA A 84 -4.57 6.56 18.35
N LEU A 85 -4.90 5.73 17.35
CA LEU A 85 -5.14 6.17 15.97
C LEU A 85 -6.65 6.19 15.70
N LYS A 86 -7.24 7.39 15.67
CA LYS A 86 -8.69 7.55 15.43
C LYS A 86 -8.96 7.91 13.97
N ILE A 87 -9.69 7.04 13.27
CA ILE A 87 -10.02 7.21 11.85
C ILE A 87 -11.51 7.51 11.73
N TYR A 88 -11.85 8.62 11.05
CA TYR A 88 -13.23 9.07 10.85
C TYR A 88 -13.76 8.61 9.48
N LEU A 89 -15.06 8.34 9.43
CA LEU A 89 -15.80 8.17 8.17
C LEU A 89 -15.87 9.52 7.46
N ILE A 90 -15.63 9.52 6.14
CA ILE A 90 -15.81 10.67 5.25
C ILE A 90 -17.04 10.43 4.38
#